data_AF-A0A1D1UMX0-F1
#
_entry.id   AF-A0A1D1UMX0-F1
#
_cell.length_a   1.000
_cell.length_b   1.000
_cell.length_c   1.000
_cell.angle_alpha   90.00
_cell.angle_beta   90.00
_cell.angle_gamma   90.00
#
_symmetry.space_group_name_H-M   'P 1'
#
loop_
_entity.id
_entity.type
_entity.pdbx_description
1 polymer ?
#
loop_
_entity_poly.entity_id
_entity_poly.type
_entity_poly.pdbx_seq_one_letter_code
_entity_poly.pdbx_strand_id
1 'polypeptide(L)'
;MMQLTIFCFAGILAYANAGIGARVQDQKDSDFPLLSGYFRIEAAILKLDNPNAISHTNLPCDITDKCDPTVTAIIDTEKPNHDFGGDSAPYRNWEVIYNGQEVNSPEINKVLTRDNCGTGIRKVNVRVRAMDKDTVNDDKIDNFSCFITGAGPVGMPAANKDEAKWSPDFTCDGQDQKTIKVHVRYRWYKIPQAECKPTKTSGIPFIDGMFS
;
A
#
# COMPACT_ATOMS: atom_id res chain seq x y z
N MET A 1 29.97 55.34 20.26
CA MET A 1 28.78 54.78 19.59
C MET A 1 28.97 53.28 19.55
N MET A 2 28.24 52.53 20.38
CA MET A 2 28.40 51.10 20.57
C MET A 2 27.15 50.43 19.99
N GLN A 3 27.32 49.65 18.93
CA GLN A 3 26.23 49.05 18.17
C GLN A 3 26.05 47.60 18.67
N LEU A 4 24.90 47.35 19.29
CA LEU A 4 24.52 46.09 19.91
C LEU A 4 23.88 45.18 18.86
N THR A 5 24.54 44.08 18.50
CA THR A 5 24.04 43.09 17.54
C THR A 5 23.21 42.02 18.27
N ILE A 6 21.90 42.01 18.03
CA ILE A 6 20.96 40.99 18.54
C ILE A 6 20.91 39.84 17.54
N PHE A 7 21.42 38.66 17.90
CA PHE A 7 21.25 37.43 17.15
C PHE A 7 19.90 36.77 17.51
N CYS A 8 19.01 36.66 16.52
CA CYS A 8 17.74 35.93 16.64
C CYS A 8 17.99 34.41 16.67
N PHE A 9 17.61 33.77 17.77
CA PHE A 9 17.38 32.32 17.84
C PHE A 9 15.99 32.01 17.29
N ALA A 10 15.88 31.66 16.01
CA ALA A 10 14.64 31.14 15.42
C ALA A 10 14.98 29.91 14.58
N GLY A 11 14.92 28.71 15.17
CA GLY A 11 15.15 27.50 14.38
C GLY A 11 15.19 26.18 15.12
N ILE A 12 14.17 25.81 15.92
CA ILE A 12 14.06 24.43 16.44
C ILE A 12 12.59 23.96 16.66
N LEU A 13 11.66 24.14 15.71
CA LEU A 13 10.25 23.73 15.93
C LEU A 13 9.53 23.03 14.76
N ALA A 14 10.24 22.45 13.79
CA ALA A 14 9.61 21.88 12.58
C ALA A 14 9.44 20.34 12.54
N TYR A 15 9.90 19.56 13.53
CA TYR A 15 9.96 18.09 13.41
C TYR A 15 8.93 17.28 14.22
N ALA A 16 7.97 17.91 14.92
CA ALA A 16 7.07 17.20 15.82
C ALA A 16 5.73 16.71 15.21
N ASN A 17 5.41 17.06 13.96
CA ASN A 17 4.04 16.86 13.43
C ASN A 17 3.79 15.53 12.69
N ALA A 18 4.81 14.80 12.25
CA ALA A 18 4.62 13.58 11.46
C ALA A 18 3.96 12.41 12.24
N GLY A 19 4.01 12.42 13.57
CA GLY A 19 3.48 11.31 14.40
C GLY A 19 2.02 11.44 14.84
N ILE A 20 1.41 12.63 14.74
CA ILE A 20 0.07 12.86 15.34
C ILE A 20 -1.04 12.31 14.44
N GLY A 21 -0.91 12.45 13.12
CA GLY A 21 -1.92 12.01 12.15
C GLY A 21 -2.19 10.49 12.21
N ALA A 22 -1.12 9.69 12.23
CA ALA A 22 -1.22 8.24 12.31
C ALA A 22 -1.96 7.79 13.60
N ARG A 23 -1.64 8.39 14.75
CA ARG A 23 -2.29 8.05 16.03
C ARG A 23 -3.80 8.33 16.04
N VAL A 24 -4.22 9.43 15.41
CA VAL A 24 -5.66 9.75 15.31
C VAL A 24 -6.38 8.74 14.43
N GLN A 25 -5.74 8.27 13.34
CA GLN A 25 -6.30 7.22 12.50
C GLN A 25 -6.35 5.87 13.23
N ASP A 26 -5.32 5.52 13.99
CA ASP A 26 -5.29 4.30 14.81
C ASP A 26 -6.43 4.28 15.84
N GLN A 27 -6.77 5.44 16.41
CA GLN A 27 -7.91 5.55 17.31
C GLN A 27 -9.24 5.28 16.60
N LYS A 28 -9.42 5.75 15.36
CA LYS A 28 -10.61 5.45 14.55
C LYS A 28 -10.68 3.97 14.16
N ASP A 29 -9.54 3.32 13.99
CA ASP A 29 -9.49 1.90 13.65
C ASP A 29 -9.95 1.00 14.80
N SER A 30 -10.05 1.52 16.02
CA SER A 30 -10.58 0.76 17.17
C SER A 30 -12.05 0.32 16.97
N ASP A 31 -12.78 1.00 16.09
CA ASP A 31 -14.16 0.67 15.71
C ASP A 31 -14.24 -0.61 14.85
N PHE A 32 -13.16 -1.00 14.17
CA PHE A 32 -13.13 -2.22 13.36
C PHE A 32 -12.86 -3.46 14.23
N PRO A 33 -13.49 -4.61 13.93
CA PRO A 33 -13.27 -5.83 14.70
C PRO A 33 -11.80 -6.29 14.63
N LEU A 34 -11.26 -6.74 15.76
CA LEU A 34 -9.91 -7.32 15.83
C LEU A 34 -9.93 -8.72 15.21
N LEU A 35 -9.19 -8.89 14.11
CA LEU A 35 -8.94 -10.17 13.47
C LEU A 35 -7.68 -10.79 14.07
N SER A 36 -7.78 -12.01 14.59
CA SER A 36 -6.64 -12.72 15.17
C SER A 36 -6.59 -14.17 14.69
N GLY A 37 -5.45 -14.82 14.93
CA GLY A 37 -5.20 -16.20 14.50
C GLY A 37 -4.44 -16.29 13.18
N TYR A 38 -4.50 -17.47 12.56
CA TYR A 38 -3.75 -17.82 11.36
C TYR A 38 -4.67 -17.78 10.14
N PHE A 39 -4.43 -16.83 9.23
CA PHE A 39 -5.22 -16.70 8.01
C PHE A 39 -4.37 -16.17 6.86
N ARG A 40 -4.77 -16.53 5.64
CA ARG A 40 -4.22 -16.02 4.39
C ARG A 40 -5.13 -14.95 3.82
N ILE A 41 -4.52 -13.86 3.37
CA ILE A 41 -5.15 -12.76 2.65
C ILE A 41 -4.74 -12.91 1.19
N GLU A 42 -5.71 -12.97 0.29
CA GLU A 42 -5.49 -12.91 -1.15
C GLU A 42 -6.10 -11.62 -1.69
N ALA A 43 -5.32 -10.83 -2.42
CA ALA A 43 -5.78 -9.61 -3.07
C ALA A 43 -5.52 -9.72 -4.57
N ALA A 44 -6.58 -9.64 -5.38
CA ALA A 44 -6.48 -9.61 -6.83
C ALA A 44 -6.50 -8.18 -7.33
N ILE A 45 -5.39 -7.74 -7.93
CA ILE A 45 -5.29 -6.47 -8.64
C ILE A 45 -5.75 -6.73 -10.07
N LEU A 46 -6.92 -6.20 -10.42
CA LEU A 46 -7.62 -6.52 -11.65
C LEU A 46 -7.12 -5.64 -12.80
N LYS A 47 -7.16 -4.32 -12.60
CA LYS A 47 -6.90 -3.32 -13.64
C LYS A 47 -6.36 -2.03 -13.03
N LEU A 48 -5.44 -1.37 -13.74
CA LEU A 48 -5.13 0.05 -13.55
C LEU A 48 -5.92 0.86 -14.59
N ASP A 49 -6.65 1.88 -14.15
CA ASP A 49 -7.45 2.77 -14.99
C ASP A 49 -6.86 4.18 -14.98
N ASN A 50 -6.16 4.53 -16.06
CA ASN A 50 -5.60 5.86 -16.31
C ASN A 50 -5.98 6.30 -17.73
N PRO A 51 -7.28 6.54 -18.00
CA PRO A 51 -7.76 6.73 -19.37
C PRO A 51 -7.19 7.97 -20.07
N ASN A 52 -6.75 8.97 -19.28
CA ASN A 52 -6.19 10.22 -19.77
C ASN A 52 -4.68 10.19 -19.98
N ALA A 53 -4.02 9.05 -19.75
CA ALA A 53 -2.57 8.90 -19.90
C ALA A 53 -1.76 9.94 -19.09
N ILE A 54 -2.20 10.23 -17.86
CA ILE A 54 -1.59 11.27 -17.03
C ILE A 54 -0.78 10.68 -15.87
N SER A 55 0.27 11.41 -15.47
CA SER A 55 1.04 11.15 -14.26
C SER A 55 0.40 11.83 -13.04
N HIS A 56 1.00 11.64 -11.86
CA HIS A 56 0.53 12.24 -10.62
C HIS A 56 0.52 13.78 -10.64
N THR A 57 1.26 14.40 -11.56
CA THR A 57 1.31 15.86 -11.74
C THR A 57 0.22 16.38 -12.67
N ASN A 58 -0.65 15.50 -13.19
CA ASN A 58 -1.63 15.80 -14.23
C ASN A 58 -1.01 16.24 -15.56
N LEU A 59 0.27 15.94 -15.78
CA LEU A 59 0.93 16.01 -17.07
C LEU A 59 0.78 14.66 -17.79
N PRO A 60 0.80 14.62 -19.14
CA PRO A 60 0.90 13.36 -19.87
C PRO A 60 2.08 12.52 -19.36
N CYS A 61 1.92 11.19 -19.35
CA CYS A 61 2.99 10.21 -19.17
C CYS A 61 4.11 10.49 -20.19
N ASP A 62 3.76 10.33 -21.47
CA ASP A 62 4.61 10.65 -22.60
C ASP A 62 4.05 11.83 -23.41
N ILE A 63 4.94 12.56 -24.08
CA ILE A 63 4.55 13.72 -24.91
C ILE A 63 3.83 13.26 -26.19
N THR A 64 4.28 12.16 -26.78
CA THR A 64 3.80 11.68 -28.09
C THR A 64 3.03 10.37 -28.03
N ASP A 65 3.14 9.64 -26.93
CA ASP A 65 2.79 8.23 -26.85
C ASP A 65 1.93 7.91 -25.61
N LYS A 66 1.69 6.63 -25.32
CA LYS A 66 0.94 6.17 -24.14
C LYS A 66 1.91 5.78 -23.04
N CYS A 67 1.43 5.74 -21.79
CA CYS A 67 2.26 5.32 -20.67
C CYS A 67 2.85 3.90 -20.85
N ASP A 68 4.02 3.71 -20.26
CA ASP A 68 4.75 2.45 -20.06
C ASP A 68 4.65 1.98 -18.59
N PRO A 69 3.47 1.54 -18.12
CA PRO A 69 3.26 1.34 -16.69
C PRO A 69 4.02 0.12 -16.15
N THR A 70 4.82 0.37 -15.13
CA THR A 70 5.30 -0.61 -14.16
C THR A 70 4.44 -0.53 -12.89
N VAL A 71 3.71 -1.60 -12.59
CA VAL A 71 2.86 -1.67 -11.39
C VAL A 71 3.47 -2.61 -10.38
N THR A 72 3.70 -2.09 -9.18
CA THR A 72 4.18 -2.83 -8.02
C THR A 72 3.13 -2.84 -6.92
N ALA A 73 3.10 -3.88 -6.10
CA ALA A 73 2.12 -3.96 -5.03
C ALA A 73 2.58 -4.80 -3.84
N ILE A 74 1.94 -4.59 -2.70
CA ILE A 74 2.14 -5.33 -1.45
C ILE A 74 0.86 -5.34 -0.62
N ILE A 75 0.66 -6.40 0.16
CA ILE A 75 -0.35 -6.43 1.22
C ILE A 75 0.33 -6.00 2.53
N ASP A 76 -0.03 -4.85 3.08
CA ASP A 76 0.52 -4.31 4.31
C ASP A 76 -0.41 -4.60 5.49
N THR A 77 0.02 -5.51 6.35
CA THR A 77 -0.69 -5.91 7.58
C THR A 77 -0.09 -5.29 8.84
N GLU A 78 1.02 -4.57 8.72
CA GLU A 78 1.81 -4.07 9.87
C GLU A 78 1.56 -2.59 10.10
N LYS A 79 1.56 -1.79 9.03
CA LYS A 79 1.50 -0.33 9.11
C LYS A 79 0.51 0.26 8.10
N PRO A 80 -0.77 -0.16 8.11
CA PRO A 80 -1.73 0.22 7.08
C PRO A 80 -1.96 1.75 6.98
N ASN A 81 -1.78 2.49 8.09
CA ASN A 81 -1.97 3.95 8.19
C ASN A 81 -0.73 4.79 7.88
N HIS A 82 0.43 4.15 7.75
CA HIS A 82 1.66 4.89 7.47
C HIS A 82 1.73 5.33 6.01
N ASP A 83 2.50 6.38 5.78
CA ASP A 83 2.79 6.88 4.43
C ASP A 83 3.51 5.81 3.57
N PHE A 84 3.43 5.99 2.26
CA PHE A 84 4.08 5.12 1.29
C PHE A 84 5.61 5.17 1.41
N GLY A 85 6.28 4.08 1.05
CA GLY A 85 7.73 3.98 1.10
C GLY A 85 8.24 3.58 2.49
N GLY A 86 9.32 4.21 2.96
CA GLY A 86 10.06 3.75 4.14
C GLY A 86 9.25 3.67 5.44
N ASP A 87 8.21 4.50 5.59
CA ASP A 87 7.40 4.56 6.82
C ASP A 87 6.51 3.33 6.99
N SER A 88 5.97 2.79 5.89
CA SER A 88 5.22 1.53 5.84
C SER A 88 6.12 0.36 5.44
N ALA A 89 6.45 0.28 4.14
CA ALA A 89 7.23 -0.77 3.52
C ALA A 89 8.08 -0.21 2.36
N PRO A 90 9.42 -0.37 2.39
CA PRO A 90 10.30 0.10 1.32
C PRO A 90 9.89 -0.46 -0.05
N TYR A 91 9.88 0.37 -1.10
CA TYR A 91 9.43 -0.04 -2.45
C TYR A 91 10.20 -1.24 -3.02
N ARG A 92 11.46 -1.45 -2.63
CA ARG A 92 12.24 -2.64 -3.01
C ARG A 92 11.64 -3.97 -2.57
N ASN A 93 10.73 -3.96 -1.59
CA ASN A 93 10.05 -5.15 -1.08
C ASN A 93 8.75 -5.45 -1.82
N TRP A 94 8.34 -4.59 -2.76
CA TRP A 94 7.07 -4.71 -3.45
C TRP A 94 7.23 -5.64 -4.65
N GLU A 95 6.20 -6.43 -4.93
CA GLU A 95 6.19 -7.34 -6.07
C GLU A 95 5.81 -6.57 -7.33
N VAL A 96 6.59 -6.71 -8.40
CA VAL A 96 6.19 -6.23 -9.73
C VAL A 96 5.10 -7.15 -10.26
N ILE A 97 3.87 -6.65 -10.36
CA ILE A 97 2.70 -7.41 -10.80
C ILE A 97 2.34 -7.14 -12.26
N TYR A 98 2.84 -6.05 -12.83
CA TYR A 98 2.67 -5.70 -14.23
C TYR A 98 3.85 -4.85 -14.71
N ASN A 99 4.27 -5.09 -15.94
CA ASN A 99 5.26 -4.29 -16.65
C ASN A 99 4.90 -4.35 -18.14
N GLY A 100 4.38 -3.25 -18.66
CA GLY A 100 3.90 -3.14 -20.04
C GLY A 100 4.39 -1.86 -20.69
N GLN A 101 4.15 -1.76 -21.98
CA GLN A 101 4.54 -0.62 -22.80
C GLN A 101 3.35 -0.14 -23.62
N GLU A 102 3.21 1.17 -23.80
CA GLU A 102 2.20 1.82 -24.63
C GLU A 102 0.75 1.44 -24.23
N VAL A 103 0.48 1.34 -22.93
CA VAL A 103 -0.84 0.95 -22.38
C VAL A 103 -1.23 1.83 -21.20
N ASN A 104 -2.15 2.76 -21.45
CA ASN A 104 -2.69 3.65 -20.42
C ASN A 104 -3.48 2.92 -19.32
N SER A 105 -4.20 1.85 -19.64
CA SER A 105 -5.13 1.21 -18.70
C SER A 105 -5.04 -0.32 -18.75
N PRO A 106 -3.94 -0.90 -18.23
CA PRO A 106 -3.66 -2.31 -18.38
C PRO A 106 -4.57 -3.19 -17.52
N GLU A 107 -4.98 -4.31 -18.11
CA GLU A 107 -5.53 -5.46 -17.40
C GLU A 107 -4.37 -6.23 -16.74
N ILE A 108 -4.40 -6.36 -15.42
CA ILE A 108 -3.32 -6.91 -14.61
C ILE A 108 -3.65 -8.34 -14.18
N ASN A 109 -4.85 -8.55 -13.63
CA ASN A 109 -5.35 -9.85 -13.16
C ASN A 109 -4.35 -10.66 -12.31
N LYS A 110 -3.57 -10.00 -11.45
CA LYS A 110 -2.61 -10.66 -10.55
C LYS A 110 -3.12 -10.78 -9.12
N VAL A 111 -2.88 -11.95 -8.53
CA VAL A 111 -3.22 -12.24 -7.14
C VAL A 111 -1.96 -12.20 -6.30
N LEU A 112 -1.98 -11.33 -5.28
CA LEU A 112 -1.00 -11.28 -4.20
C LEU A 112 -1.50 -12.11 -3.03
N THR A 113 -0.58 -12.72 -2.30
CA THR A 113 -0.91 -13.51 -1.11
C THR A 113 -0.05 -13.09 0.07
N ARG A 114 -0.65 -12.97 1.25
CA ARG A 114 0.07 -12.71 2.50
C ARG A 114 -0.60 -13.40 3.67
N ASP A 115 0.19 -13.97 4.55
CA ASP A 115 -0.30 -14.66 5.74
C ASP A 115 -0.20 -13.75 6.97
N ASN A 116 -1.23 -13.79 7.82
CA ASN A 116 -1.20 -13.28 9.17
C ASN A 116 -0.98 -14.44 10.13
N CYS A 117 0.17 -14.46 10.82
CA CYS A 117 0.58 -15.60 11.66
C CYS A 117 0.35 -15.38 13.15
N GLY A 118 -0.89 -15.04 13.52
CA GLY A 118 -1.32 -14.92 14.92
C GLY A 118 -1.38 -13.50 15.46
N THR A 119 -0.82 -12.51 14.75
CA THR A 119 -0.93 -11.09 15.14
C THR A 119 -2.37 -10.61 15.05
N GLY A 120 -2.81 -9.80 16.01
CA GLY A 120 -4.10 -9.13 15.94
C GLY A 120 -4.05 -7.94 14.99
N ILE A 121 -4.88 -7.93 13.94
CA ILE A 121 -4.98 -6.82 12.98
C ILE A 121 -6.43 -6.34 12.85
N ARG A 122 -6.64 -5.03 12.68
CA ARG A 122 -7.98 -4.46 12.47
C ARG A 122 -8.19 -4.00 11.03
N LYS A 123 -7.09 -3.67 10.35
CA LYS A 123 -7.06 -3.11 9.01
C LYS A 123 -5.86 -3.65 8.25
N VAL A 124 -6.06 -3.87 6.98
CA VAL A 124 -5.04 -4.25 6.00
C VAL A 124 -5.06 -3.22 4.89
N ASN A 125 -3.89 -2.80 4.40
CA ASN A 125 -3.79 -1.91 3.25
C ASN A 125 -3.17 -2.67 2.08
N VAL A 126 -3.96 -2.93 1.03
CA VAL A 126 -3.40 -3.38 -0.25
C VAL A 126 -2.85 -2.15 -0.95
N ARG A 127 -1.52 -2.03 -0.95
CA ARG A 127 -0.82 -0.88 -1.51
C ARG A 127 -0.42 -1.22 -2.94
N VAL A 128 -0.72 -0.31 -3.85
CA VAL A 128 -0.32 -0.39 -5.26
C VAL A 128 0.42 0.89 -5.62
N ARG A 129 1.47 0.77 -6.43
CA ARG A 129 2.24 1.89 -6.95
C ARG A 129 2.41 1.68 -8.44
N ALA A 130 2.00 2.67 -9.22
CA ALA A 130 2.20 2.69 -10.65
C ALA A 130 3.24 3.76 -10.99
N MET A 131 4.23 3.35 -11.76
CA MET A 131 5.25 4.20 -12.35
C MET A 131 5.15 4.08 -13.87
N ASP A 132 5.41 5.17 -14.56
CA ASP A 132 5.66 5.24 -15.98
C ASP A 132 7.16 5.10 -16.21
N LYS A 133 7.58 4.25 -17.13
CA LYS A 133 8.99 3.86 -17.26
C LYS A 133 9.62 4.49 -18.48
N ASP A 134 10.33 5.59 -18.29
CA ASP A 134 11.10 6.20 -19.37
C ASP A 134 12.54 5.71 -19.45
N THR A 135 13.19 6.06 -20.55
CA THR A 135 14.63 5.83 -20.73
C THR A 135 15.49 6.59 -19.72
N VAL A 136 15.01 7.75 -19.23
CA VAL A 136 15.83 8.68 -18.43
C VAL A 136 15.37 8.76 -16.97
N ASN A 137 14.07 8.90 -16.70
CA ASN A 137 13.53 9.02 -15.34
C ASN A 137 12.21 8.26 -15.24
N ASP A 138 12.03 7.45 -14.20
CA ASP A 138 10.73 6.83 -13.95
C ASP A 138 9.76 7.88 -13.38
N ASP A 139 8.68 8.15 -14.09
CA ASP A 139 7.67 9.13 -13.68
C ASP A 139 6.55 8.48 -12.88
N LYS A 140 6.20 9.06 -11.74
CA LYS A 140 5.14 8.48 -10.89
C LYS A 140 3.77 8.69 -11.54
N ILE A 141 3.03 7.60 -11.78
CA ILE A 141 1.61 7.67 -12.14
C ILE A 141 0.79 7.96 -10.88
N ASP A 142 0.77 7.05 -9.90
CA ASP A 142 0.17 7.30 -8.59
C ASP A 142 0.51 6.19 -7.57
N ASN A 143 0.11 6.43 -6.32
CA ASN A 143 0.04 5.48 -5.23
C ASN A 143 -1.44 5.22 -4.87
N PHE A 144 -1.80 3.98 -4.55
CA PHE A 144 -3.17 3.59 -4.21
C PHE A 144 -3.20 2.84 -2.88
N SER A 145 -4.07 3.27 -1.97
CA SER A 145 -4.33 2.59 -0.70
C SER A 145 -5.72 1.97 -0.69
N CYS A 146 -5.78 0.65 -0.66
CA CYS A 146 -7.02 -0.11 -0.62
C CYS A 146 -7.20 -0.76 0.74
N PHE A 147 -8.03 -0.17 1.59
CA PHE A 147 -8.25 -0.68 2.95
C PHE A 147 -9.23 -1.84 2.99
N ILE A 148 -8.84 -2.91 3.67
CA ILE A 148 -9.65 -4.09 3.96
C ILE A 148 -9.82 -4.19 5.47
N THR A 149 -11.05 -4.41 5.94
CA THR A 149 -11.38 -4.57 7.36
C THR A 149 -12.38 -5.72 7.59
N GLY A 150 -12.46 -6.21 8.82
CA GLY A 150 -13.44 -7.25 9.19
C GLY A 150 -14.90 -6.78 9.18
N ALA A 151 -15.14 -5.48 9.00
CA ALA A 151 -16.46 -4.90 8.79
C ALA A 151 -16.82 -4.74 7.30
N GLY A 152 -15.90 -5.12 6.39
CA GLY A 152 -16.11 -5.05 4.95
C GLY A 152 -17.09 -6.11 4.41
N PRO A 153 -17.33 -6.13 3.09
CA PRO A 153 -18.34 -6.99 2.45
C PRO A 153 -18.09 -8.50 2.61
N VAL A 154 -16.85 -8.92 2.84
CA VAL A 154 -16.48 -10.32 3.09
C VAL A 154 -16.60 -10.69 4.58
N GLY A 155 -16.62 -9.70 5.48
CA GLY A 155 -16.67 -9.93 6.92
C GLY A 155 -15.41 -10.66 7.44
N MET A 156 -15.58 -11.57 8.40
CA MET A 156 -14.49 -12.34 9.01
C MET A 156 -13.83 -13.34 8.03
N PRO A 157 -12.57 -13.77 8.28
CA PRO A 157 -11.94 -14.84 7.52
C PRO A 157 -12.78 -16.11 7.47
N ALA A 158 -12.98 -16.66 6.26
CA ALA A 158 -13.71 -17.91 6.05
C ALA A 158 -12.99 -19.09 6.73
N ALA A 159 -13.69 -20.21 6.94
CA ALA A 159 -13.11 -21.36 7.64
C ALA A 159 -11.92 -22.00 6.89
N ASN A 160 -11.92 -21.91 5.57
CA ASN A 160 -10.91 -22.47 4.68
C ASN A 160 -10.98 -21.79 3.30
N LYS A 161 -10.09 -22.18 2.39
CA LYS A 161 -9.98 -21.61 1.03
C LYS A 161 -11.22 -21.85 0.17
N ASP A 162 -11.88 -23.01 0.31
CA ASP A 162 -12.99 -23.42 -0.54
C ASP A 162 -14.27 -22.64 -0.19
N GLU A 163 -14.44 -22.27 1.07
CA GLU A 163 -15.52 -21.41 1.54
C GLU A 163 -15.26 -19.91 1.31
N ALA A 164 -14.01 -19.53 1.00
CA ALA A 164 -13.65 -18.13 0.82
C ALA A 164 -14.14 -17.56 -0.51
N LYS A 165 -15.16 -16.71 -0.41
CA LYS A 165 -15.69 -15.93 -1.52
C LYS A 165 -14.83 -14.68 -1.74
N TRP A 166 -14.61 -14.35 -3.01
CA TRP A 166 -14.09 -13.05 -3.39
C TRP A 166 -15.09 -11.95 -3.00
N SER A 167 -14.58 -10.80 -2.55
CA SER A 167 -15.35 -9.58 -2.43
C SER A 167 -15.91 -9.18 -3.80
N PRO A 168 -16.96 -8.34 -3.84
CA PRO A 168 -17.22 -7.55 -5.02
C PRO A 168 -15.97 -6.76 -5.43
N ASP A 169 -15.86 -6.47 -6.72
CA ASP A 169 -14.83 -5.58 -7.24
C ASP A 169 -15.07 -4.18 -6.67
N PHE A 170 -14.02 -3.54 -6.17
CA PHE A 170 -14.06 -2.18 -5.66
C PHE A 170 -12.88 -1.39 -6.19
N THR A 171 -13.03 -0.07 -6.20
CA THR A 171 -12.02 0.86 -6.74
C THR A 171 -11.33 1.59 -5.62
N CYS A 172 -10.03 1.82 -5.79
CA CYS A 172 -9.25 2.72 -4.95
C CYS A 172 -8.76 3.87 -5.80
N ASP A 173 -9.01 5.08 -5.33
CA ASP A 173 -8.58 6.31 -5.99
C ASP A 173 -7.07 6.50 -5.80
N GLY A 174 -6.43 7.11 -6.80
CA GLY A 174 -5.07 7.61 -6.69
C GLY A 174 -4.94 8.62 -5.56
N GLN A 175 -3.82 8.56 -4.83
CA GLN A 175 -3.51 9.46 -3.74
C GLN A 175 -3.37 10.90 -4.24
N ASP A 176 -2.72 11.08 -5.40
CA ASP A 176 -2.45 12.38 -5.98
C ASP A 176 -3.52 12.77 -7.03
N GLN A 177 -3.96 11.80 -7.85
CA GLN A 177 -4.94 11.97 -8.93
C GLN A 177 -6.12 11.01 -8.78
N LYS A 178 -7.23 11.49 -8.20
CA LYS A 178 -8.45 10.68 -7.94
C LYS A 178 -9.14 10.14 -9.20
N THR A 179 -8.83 10.70 -10.37
CA THR A 179 -9.30 10.22 -11.67
C THR A 179 -8.61 8.93 -12.09
N ILE A 180 -7.40 8.67 -11.59
CA ILE A 180 -6.68 7.42 -11.78
C ILE A 180 -7.17 6.44 -10.71
N LYS A 181 -7.48 5.20 -11.12
CA LYS A 181 -8.05 4.20 -10.22
C LYS A 181 -7.35 2.86 -10.36
N VAL A 182 -7.35 2.08 -9.29
CA VAL A 182 -7.05 0.65 -9.34
C VAL A 182 -8.28 -0.15 -8.94
N HIS A 183 -8.56 -1.22 -9.68
CA HIS A 183 -9.65 -2.15 -9.40
C HIS A 183 -9.09 -3.34 -8.64
N VAL A 184 -9.68 -3.63 -7.48
CA VAL A 184 -9.23 -4.68 -6.58
C VAL A 184 -10.42 -5.51 -6.11
N ARG A 185 -10.17 -6.79 -5.86
CA ARG A 185 -11.04 -7.64 -5.03
C ARG A 185 -10.18 -8.45 -4.08
N TYR A 186 -10.74 -8.89 -2.96
CA TYR A 186 -9.99 -9.65 -1.97
C TYR A 186 -10.78 -10.83 -1.45
N ARG A 187 -10.08 -11.77 -0.82
CA ARG A 187 -10.66 -12.78 0.06
C ARG A 187 -9.67 -13.13 1.15
N TRP A 188 -10.17 -13.67 2.25
CA TRP A 188 -9.32 -14.21 3.29
C TRP A 188 -9.94 -15.43 3.95
N TYR A 189 -9.07 -16.32 4.44
CA TYR A 189 -9.49 -17.57 5.06
C TYR A 189 -8.47 -18.06 6.05
N LYS A 190 -8.95 -18.81 7.04
CA LYS A 190 -8.11 -19.46 8.04
C LYS A 190 -7.21 -20.50 7.38
N ILE A 191 -5.99 -20.60 7.87
CA ILE A 191 -5.01 -21.61 7.48
C ILE A 191 -4.46 -22.30 8.72
N PRO A 192 -4.01 -23.56 8.65
CA PRO A 192 -3.30 -24.19 9.76
C PRO A 192 -2.05 -23.39 10.11
N GLN A 193 -1.71 -23.34 11.41
CA GLN A 193 -0.50 -22.64 11.89
C GLN A 193 0.76 -23.14 11.17
N ALA A 194 0.85 -24.44 10.89
CA ALA A 194 1.98 -25.06 10.19
C ALA A 194 2.15 -24.59 8.74
N GLU A 195 1.10 -24.05 8.12
CA GLU A 195 1.15 -23.53 6.74
C GLU A 195 1.43 -22.03 6.67
N CYS A 196 1.44 -21.35 7.83
CA CYS A 196 1.58 -19.90 7.88
C CYS A 196 3.01 -19.46 7.60
N LYS A 197 3.19 -18.60 6.60
CA LYS A 197 4.51 -18.06 6.23
C LYS A 197 4.71 -16.66 6.83
N PRO A 198 5.55 -16.51 7.88
CA PRO A 198 5.81 -15.20 8.45
C PRO A 198 6.46 -14.31 7.38
N THR A 199 5.79 -13.22 7.04
CA THR A 199 6.26 -12.26 6.04
C THR A 199 6.52 -10.94 6.75
N LYS A 200 7.75 -10.42 6.71
CA LYS A 200 8.06 -9.08 7.24
C LYS A 200 7.86 -8.06 6.12
N THR A 201 6.96 -7.10 6.33
CA THR A 201 6.70 -6.01 5.36
C THR A 201 7.78 -4.94 5.45
N SER A 202 8.17 -4.61 6.69
CA SER A 202 9.26 -3.68 6.95
C SER A 202 10.61 -4.39 6.74
N GLY A 203 11.17 -4.29 5.54
CA GLY A 203 12.54 -4.75 5.21
C GLY A 203 13.62 -3.91 5.86
N ILE A 204 13.43 -3.46 7.10
CA ILE A 204 14.53 -3.13 7.98
C ILE A 204 15.16 -4.48 8.30
N PRO A 205 16.39 -4.77 7.85
CA PRO A 205 17.10 -5.95 8.30
C PRO A 205 17.16 -5.84 9.83
N PHE A 206 16.31 -6.63 10.49
CA PHE A 206 16.48 -6.94 11.88
C PHE A 206 17.86 -7.57 11.93
N ILE A 207 18.77 -7.01 12.71
CA ILE A 207 20.05 -7.65 13.01
C ILE A 207 19.66 -8.97 13.69
N ASP A 208 19.50 -10.02 12.89
CA ASP A 208 19.29 -11.38 13.35
C ASP A 208 20.54 -11.74 14.16
N GLY A 209 20.41 -11.78 15.48
CA GLY A 209 21.34 -12.52 16.33
C GLY A 209 22.58 -11.80 16.85
N MET A 210 22.51 -10.53 17.29
CA MET A 210 23.60 -9.98 18.12
C MET A 210 23.53 -10.40 19.61
N PHE A 211 22.58 -11.27 19.98
CA PHE A 211 22.55 -11.94 21.27
C PHE A 211 21.94 -13.34 21.10
N SER A 212 22.78 -14.31 20.75
CA SER A 212 22.61 -15.72 21.13
C SER A 212 23.88 -16.19 21.81
#